data_AF-A0A2U0HT28-F1
#
_entry.id   AF-A0A2U0HT28-F1
#
_cell.length_a   1.000
_cell.length_b   1.000
_cell.length_c   1.000
_cell.angle_alpha   90.00
_cell.angle_beta   90.00
_cell.angle_gamma   90.00
#
_symmetry.space_group_name_H-M   'P 1'
#
loop_
_entity.id
_entity.type
_entity.pdbx_description
1 polymer ?
#
loop_
_entity_poly.entity_id
_entity_poly.type
_entity_poly.pdbx_seq_one_letter_code
_entity_poly.pdbx_strand_id
1 'polypeptide(L)'
;MTNQYQFEEFISNRETHQEYYLLMEEYANTELYKGIIHFMYLAFPKWNTNKGIGNMAAEFVLDAIYDFENLIDETEKISAERLKDIYLSLVDNYKIFKDTFDNSQITRIIDIFQQEYESELEEIDFDQNNSVWKILFENFKKEYLLQITYDFINEDDLIT
;
A
#
# COMPACT_ATOMS: atom_id res chain seq x y z
N MET A 1 -19.76 -1.59 -27.84
CA MET A 1 -19.05 -0.53 -27.11
C MET A 1 -18.63 -0.95 -25.71
N THR A 2 -19.33 -1.88 -25.05
CA THR A 2 -19.02 -2.37 -23.69
C THR A 2 -17.68 -3.10 -23.56
N ASN A 3 -17.31 -3.97 -24.52
CA ASN A 3 -16.05 -4.76 -24.44
C ASN A 3 -14.76 -3.94 -24.60
N GLN A 4 -14.80 -2.82 -25.33
CA GLN A 4 -13.61 -2.00 -25.54
C GLN A 4 -13.32 -1.15 -24.31
N TYR A 5 -14.35 -0.55 -23.72
CA TYR A 5 -14.24 0.21 -22.47
C TYR A 5 -13.74 -0.67 -21.31
N GLN A 6 -14.28 -1.88 -21.16
CA GLN A 6 -13.83 -2.84 -20.15
C GLN A 6 -12.37 -3.29 -20.34
N PHE A 7 -11.91 -3.36 -21.60
CA PHE A 7 -10.53 -3.72 -21.91
C PHE A 7 -9.55 -2.56 -21.63
N GLU A 8 -9.94 -1.32 -21.95
CA GLU A 8 -9.17 -0.11 -21.65
C GLU A 8 -9.07 0.11 -20.12
N GLU A 9 -10.15 -0.11 -19.38
CA GLU A 9 -10.19 -0.07 -17.91
C GLU A 9 -9.28 -1.13 -17.29
N PHE A 10 -9.29 -2.36 -17.83
CA PHE A 10 -8.40 -3.44 -17.39
C PHE A 10 -6.92 -3.09 -17.61
N ILE A 11 -6.54 -2.58 -18.77
CA ILE A 11 -5.16 -2.17 -19.05
C ILE A 11 -4.74 -1.04 -18.11
N SER A 12 -5.57 0.00 -17.97
CA SER A 12 -5.27 1.14 -17.11
C SER A 12 -5.09 0.72 -15.64
N ASN A 13 -5.92 -0.20 -15.15
CA ASN A 13 -5.77 -0.75 -13.81
C ASN A 13 -4.45 -1.51 -13.66
N ARG A 14 -4.09 -2.35 -14.65
CA ARG A 14 -2.84 -3.11 -14.62
C ARG A 14 -1.60 -2.21 -14.67
N GLU A 15 -1.62 -1.16 -15.48
CA GLU A 15 -0.54 -0.16 -15.55
C GLU A 15 -0.42 0.62 -14.23
N THR A 16 -1.54 0.96 -13.60
CA THR A 16 -1.56 1.70 -12.32
C THR A 16 -1.05 0.86 -11.14
N HIS A 17 -1.20 -0.47 -11.21
CA HIS A 17 -0.84 -1.41 -10.15
C HIS A 17 0.22 -2.41 -10.59
N GLN A 18 1.10 -2.01 -11.50
CA GLN A 18 2.06 -2.90 -12.16
C GLN A 18 2.94 -3.64 -11.15
N GLU A 19 3.43 -2.96 -10.11
CA GLU A 19 4.29 -3.53 -9.07
C GLU A 19 3.55 -4.63 -8.29
N TYR A 20 2.26 -4.43 -8.01
CA TYR A 20 1.45 -5.42 -7.31
C TYR A 20 1.28 -6.69 -8.17
N TYR A 21 0.94 -6.53 -9.44
CA TYR A 21 0.82 -7.69 -10.34
C TYR A 21 2.14 -8.42 -10.51
N LEU A 22 3.25 -7.69 -10.63
CA LEU A 22 4.59 -8.28 -10.70
C LEU A 22 4.93 -9.10 -9.45
N LEU A 23 4.67 -8.56 -8.26
CA LEU A 23 4.85 -9.27 -7.00
C LEU A 23 4.04 -10.56 -6.93
N MET A 24 2.76 -10.50 -7.29
CA MET A 24 1.87 -11.64 -7.19
C MET A 24 2.19 -12.73 -8.23
N GLU A 25 2.59 -12.33 -9.44
CA GLU A 25 2.90 -13.26 -10.53
C GLU A 25 4.28 -13.92 -10.36
N GLU A 26 5.30 -13.17 -9.92
CA GLU A 26 6.69 -13.64 -9.90
C GLU A 26 7.20 -14.03 -8.50
N TYR A 27 6.73 -13.35 -7.45
CA TYR A 27 7.38 -13.41 -6.13
C TYR A 27 6.55 -14.03 -5.02
N ALA A 28 5.21 -14.08 -5.14
CA ALA A 28 4.32 -14.49 -4.05
C ALA A 28 4.63 -15.87 -3.45
N ASN A 29 5.22 -16.78 -4.23
CA ASN A 29 5.58 -18.12 -3.79
C ASN A 29 7.01 -18.25 -3.25
N THR A 30 7.78 -17.16 -3.22
CA THR A 30 9.16 -17.17 -2.72
C THR A 30 9.20 -17.03 -1.19
N GLU A 31 10.17 -17.70 -0.55
CA GLU A 31 10.39 -17.57 0.90
C GLU A 31 10.79 -16.14 1.29
N LEU A 32 11.47 -15.41 0.41
CA LEU A 32 11.84 -14.01 0.62
C LEU A 32 10.60 -13.13 0.72
N TYR A 33 9.69 -13.22 -0.25
CA TYR A 33 8.41 -12.51 -0.21
C TYR A 33 7.63 -12.84 1.06
N LYS A 34 7.43 -14.13 1.37
CA LYS A 34 6.69 -14.56 2.56
C LYS A 34 7.30 -14.03 3.84
N GLY A 35 8.64 -14.04 3.94
CA GLY A 35 9.37 -13.49 5.07
C GLY A 35 9.17 -11.99 5.24
N ILE A 36 9.22 -11.21 4.15
CA ILE A 36 8.98 -9.76 4.16
C ILE A 36 7.54 -9.48 4.61
N ILE A 37 6.55 -10.11 3.96
CA ILE A 37 5.13 -9.91 4.28
C ILE A 37 4.83 -10.27 5.73
N HIS A 38 5.32 -11.42 6.20
CA HIS A 38 5.14 -11.85 7.58
C HIS A 38 5.75 -10.85 8.57
N PHE A 39 6.98 -10.40 8.32
CA PHE A 39 7.64 -9.40 9.14
C PHE A 39 6.83 -8.10 9.19
N MET A 40 6.33 -7.61 8.06
CA MET A 40 5.56 -6.38 7.97
C MET A 40 4.24 -6.46 8.74
N TYR A 41 3.53 -7.60 8.69
CA TYR A 41 2.32 -7.80 9.49
C TYR A 41 2.58 -7.82 11.01
N LEU A 42 3.75 -8.32 11.44
CA LEU A 42 4.13 -8.32 12.85
C LEU A 42 4.60 -6.94 13.33
N ALA A 43 5.50 -6.30 12.58
CA ALA A 43 6.12 -5.03 12.98
C ALA A 43 5.19 -3.83 12.77
N PHE A 44 4.39 -3.85 11.70
CA PHE A 44 3.56 -2.72 11.28
C PHE A 44 2.17 -3.20 10.81
N PRO A 45 1.25 -3.63 11.70
CA PRO A 45 0.01 -4.33 11.32
C PRO A 45 -0.96 -3.62 10.36
N LYS A 46 -0.76 -2.33 10.09
CA LYS A 46 -1.58 -1.50 9.18
C LYS A 46 -0.77 -0.97 8.00
N TRP A 47 0.40 -1.54 7.71
CA TRP A 47 1.32 -1.04 6.70
C TRP A 47 0.69 -0.95 5.31
N ASN A 48 -0.14 -1.92 4.92
CA ASN A 48 -0.85 -1.96 3.63
C ASN A 48 -2.20 -1.21 3.62
N THR A 49 -2.45 -0.34 4.60
CA THR A 49 -3.61 0.56 4.60
C THR A 49 -3.21 1.98 4.26
N ASN A 50 -4.15 2.86 3.93
CA ASN A 50 -3.90 4.30 3.78
C ASN A 50 -3.45 4.98 5.08
N LYS A 51 -3.55 4.33 6.25
CA LYS A 51 -2.89 4.78 7.48
C LYS A 51 -1.41 4.41 7.52
N GLY A 52 -1.03 3.34 6.84
CA GLY A 52 0.33 2.91 6.61
C GLY A 52 0.93 3.62 5.40
N ILE A 53 1.36 2.84 4.41
CA ILE A 53 1.94 3.30 3.15
C ILE A 53 1.01 3.04 1.95
N GLY A 54 -0.21 2.57 2.19
CA GLY A 54 -1.30 2.46 1.22
C GLY A 54 -0.86 2.01 -0.17
N ASN A 55 -1.10 2.85 -1.18
CA ASN A 55 -0.83 2.48 -2.57
C ASN A 55 0.66 2.35 -2.93
N MET A 56 1.58 2.73 -2.04
CA MET A 56 3.03 2.47 -2.18
C MET A 56 3.44 1.12 -1.57
N ALA A 57 2.52 0.36 -0.96
CA ALA A 57 2.86 -0.90 -0.32
C ALA A 57 3.44 -1.95 -1.28
N ALA A 58 2.97 -1.99 -2.54
CA ALA A 58 3.52 -2.91 -3.54
C ALA A 58 4.93 -2.51 -3.95
N GLU A 59 5.15 -1.24 -4.32
CA GLU A 59 6.48 -0.68 -4.61
C GLU A 59 7.47 -0.97 -3.48
N PHE A 60 7.08 -0.70 -2.23
CA PHE A 60 7.91 -0.97 -1.05
C PHE A 60 8.36 -2.44 -0.95
N VAL A 61 7.47 -3.40 -1.16
CA VAL A 61 7.82 -4.83 -1.08
C VAL A 61 8.73 -5.22 -2.25
N LEU A 62 8.46 -4.71 -3.44
CA LEU A 62 9.27 -5.01 -4.62
C LEU A 62 10.70 -4.47 -4.48
N ASP A 63 10.85 -3.24 -4.03
CA ASP A 63 12.15 -2.64 -3.75
C ASP A 63 12.92 -3.45 -2.70
N ALA A 64 12.24 -3.88 -1.63
CA ALA A 64 12.86 -4.72 -0.61
C ALA A 64 13.33 -6.07 -1.18
N ILE A 65 12.55 -6.69 -2.06
CA ILE A 65 12.96 -7.93 -2.74
C ILE A 65 14.22 -7.68 -3.56
N TYR A 66 14.23 -6.65 -4.41
CA TYR A 66 15.39 -6.33 -5.24
C TYR A 66 16.64 -6.01 -4.41
N ASP A 67 16.49 -5.28 -3.31
CA ASP A 67 17.60 -5.01 -2.39
C ASP A 67 18.16 -6.30 -1.78
N PHE A 68 17.28 -7.24 -1.39
CA PHE A 68 17.70 -8.46 -0.71
C PHE A 68 18.13 -9.60 -1.64
N GLU A 69 17.59 -9.71 -2.85
CA GLU A 69 18.07 -10.67 -3.85
C GLU A 69 19.54 -10.43 -4.18
N ASN A 70 19.95 -9.17 -4.31
CA ASN A 70 21.35 -8.79 -4.50
C ASN A 70 22.23 -9.12 -3.28
N LEU A 71 21.62 -9.32 -2.11
CA LEU A 71 22.29 -9.61 -0.86
C LEU A 71 22.20 -11.09 -0.46
N ILE A 72 21.53 -11.97 -1.20
CA ILE A 72 21.48 -13.40 -0.89
C ILE A 72 22.28 -14.14 -1.96
N ASP A 73 23.52 -14.49 -1.64
CA ASP A 73 24.32 -15.36 -2.50
C ASP A 73 23.71 -16.76 -2.47
N GLU A 74 23.34 -17.34 -3.62
CA GLU A 74 22.53 -18.57 -3.76
C GLU A 74 23.13 -19.81 -3.05
N THR A 75 24.38 -19.71 -2.61
CA THR A 75 25.15 -20.82 -2.03
C THR A 75 25.34 -20.71 -0.51
N GLU A 76 24.97 -19.60 0.12
CA GLU A 76 25.19 -19.36 1.56
C GLU A 76 23.88 -19.48 2.36
N LYS A 77 23.89 -20.32 3.40
CA LYS A 77 22.79 -20.32 4.38
C LYS A 77 22.70 -18.95 5.03
N ILE A 78 21.54 -18.30 4.93
CA ILE A 78 21.31 -16.99 5.56
C ILE A 78 21.52 -17.13 7.08
N SER A 79 22.49 -16.37 7.61
CA SER A 79 22.76 -16.33 9.05
C SER A 79 21.70 -15.52 9.80
N ALA A 80 21.58 -15.75 11.10
CA ALA A 80 20.69 -14.96 11.96
C ALA A 80 21.06 -13.45 11.97
N GLU A 81 22.34 -13.13 11.85
CA GLU A 81 22.81 -11.74 11.77
C GLU A 81 22.36 -11.08 10.45
N ARG A 82 22.46 -11.79 9.33
CA ARG A 82 22.03 -11.27 8.03
C ARG A 82 20.52 -11.08 7.95
N LEU A 83 19.73 -11.99 8.54
CA LEU A 83 18.28 -11.82 8.69
C LEU A 83 17.94 -10.58 9.52
N LYS A 84 18.69 -10.34 10.60
CA LYS A 84 18.50 -9.14 11.42
C LYS A 84 18.77 -7.86 10.62
N ASP A 85 19.83 -7.83 9.82
CA ASP A 85 20.17 -6.68 8.99
C ASP A 85 19.08 -6.40 7.94
N ILE A 86 18.56 -7.46 7.31
CA ILE A 86 17.39 -7.40 6.41
C ILE A 86 16.18 -6.76 7.11
N TYR A 87 15.83 -7.23 8.31
CA TYR A 87 14.70 -6.68 9.05
C TYR A 87 14.90 -5.24 9.51
N LEU A 88 16.13 -4.86 9.89
CA LEU A 88 16.46 -3.47 10.21
C LEU A 88 16.33 -2.58 8.97
N SER A 89 16.80 -3.05 7.82
CA SER A 89 16.66 -2.35 6.54
C SER A 89 15.19 -2.15 6.16
N LEU A 90 14.34 -3.17 6.33
CA LEU A 90 12.89 -3.05 6.11
C LEU A 90 12.26 -1.98 7.01
N VAL A 91 12.67 -1.92 8.27
CA VAL A 91 12.16 -0.92 9.22
C VAL A 91 12.54 0.49 8.80
N ASP A 92 13.78 0.69 8.36
CA ASP A 92 14.24 2.02 7.95
C ASP A 92 13.62 2.43 6.61
N ASN A 93 13.55 1.52 5.64
CA ASN A 93 12.85 1.76 4.37
C ASN A 93 11.37 2.07 4.61
N TYR A 94 10.69 1.34 5.51
CA TYR A 94 9.28 1.60 5.81
C TYR A 94 9.06 3.01 6.34
N LYS A 95 9.94 3.53 7.19
CA LYS A 95 9.85 4.92 7.69
C LYS A 95 9.97 5.93 6.56
N ILE A 96 10.91 5.72 5.64
CA ILE A 96 11.12 6.61 4.48
C ILE A 96 9.87 6.62 3.58
N PHE A 97 9.33 5.43 3.28
CA PHE A 97 8.09 5.30 2.53
C PHE A 97 6.92 5.96 3.26
N LYS A 98 6.83 5.78 4.58
CA LYS A 98 5.78 6.37 5.41
C LYS A 98 5.81 7.89 5.37
N ASP A 99 6.98 8.49 5.54
CA ASP A 99 7.14 9.93 5.49
C ASP A 99 6.81 10.48 4.09
N THR A 100 7.25 9.80 3.04
CA THR A 100 6.95 10.17 1.64
C THR A 100 5.45 10.08 1.35
N PHE A 101 4.81 9.01 1.79
CA PHE A 101 3.39 8.78 1.65
C PHE A 101 2.57 9.83 2.41
N ASP A 102 2.89 10.09 3.68
CA ASP A 102 2.18 11.09 4.49
C ASP A 102 2.27 12.50 3.90
N ASN A 103 3.43 12.86 3.34
CA ASN A 103 3.63 14.16 2.71
C ASN A 103 2.79 14.36 1.44
N SER A 104 2.37 13.28 0.77
CA SER A 104 1.61 13.34 -0.49
C SER A 104 0.12 13.02 -0.33
N GLN A 105 -0.27 12.33 0.74
CA GLN A 105 -1.62 11.80 0.90
C GLN A 105 -2.68 12.83 1.27
N ILE A 106 -2.36 13.88 2.03
CA ILE A 106 -3.41 14.79 2.54
C ILE A 106 -4.19 15.48 1.42
N THR A 107 -3.49 15.93 0.37
CA THR A 107 -4.11 16.53 -0.82
C THR A 107 -5.01 15.51 -1.51
N ARG A 108 -4.51 14.29 -1.71
CA ARG A 108 -5.29 13.20 -2.32
C ARG A 108 -6.56 12.87 -1.55
N ILE A 109 -6.50 12.83 -0.22
CA ILE A 109 -7.67 12.58 0.63
C ILE A 109 -8.71 13.70 0.46
N ILE A 110 -8.27 14.96 0.36
CA ILE A 110 -9.17 16.09 0.12
C ILE A 110 -9.81 16.00 -1.27
N ASP A 111 -9.02 15.70 -2.30
CA ASP A 111 -9.51 15.61 -3.68
C ASP A 111 -10.57 14.51 -3.82
N ILE A 112 -10.30 13.32 -3.26
CA ILE A 112 -11.25 12.20 -3.27
C ILE A 112 -12.50 12.56 -2.46
N PHE A 113 -12.34 13.17 -1.28
CA PHE A 113 -13.47 13.63 -0.48
C PHE A 113 -14.37 14.61 -1.26
N GLN A 114 -13.77 15.59 -1.94
CA GLN A 114 -14.51 16.59 -2.71
C GLN A 114 -15.26 15.98 -3.88
N GLN A 115 -14.67 14.97 -4.53
CA GLN A 115 -15.31 14.23 -5.60
C GLN A 115 -16.46 13.35 -5.09
N GLU A 116 -16.25 12.63 -3.99
CA GLU A 116 -17.27 11.70 -3.45
C GLU A 116 -18.46 12.42 -2.80
N TYR A 117 -18.24 13.60 -2.21
CA TYR A 117 -19.25 14.39 -1.51
C TYR A 117 -19.67 15.65 -2.29
N GLU A 118 -19.43 15.71 -3.61
CA GLU A 118 -19.68 16.91 -4.44
C GLU A 118 -21.08 17.49 -4.20
N SER A 119 -22.12 16.65 -4.20
CA SER A 119 -23.52 17.05 -3.96
C SER A 119 -23.76 17.64 -2.57
N GLU A 120 -23.22 17.01 -1.53
CA GLU A 120 -23.34 17.44 -0.15
C GLU A 120 -22.58 18.74 0.10
N LEU A 121 -21.48 18.96 -0.64
CA LEU A 121 -20.63 20.13 -0.55
C LEU A 121 -21.21 21.34 -1.29
N GLU A 122 -21.94 21.13 -2.38
CA GLU A 122 -22.70 22.18 -3.08
C GLU A 122 -23.74 22.85 -2.17
N GLU A 123 -24.38 22.09 -1.27
CA GLU A 123 -25.36 22.64 -0.32
C GLU A 123 -24.75 23.55 0.76
N ILE A 124 -23.44 23.43 1.01
CA ILE A 124 -22.73 24.16 2.09
C ILE A 124 -21.65 25.14 1.57
N ASP A 125 -21.71 25.50 0.27
CA ASP A 125 -20.86 26.51 -0.40
C ASP A 125 -19.34 26.22 -0.30
N PHE A 126 -18.94 24.95 -0.28
CA PHE A 126 -17.53 24.49 -0.27
C PHE A 126 -16.62 25.13 0.81
N ASP A 127 -17.17 25.76 1.86
CA ASP A 127 -16.37 26.43 2.89
C ASP A 127 -15.75 25.38 3.84
N GLN A 128 -14.43 25.17 3.72
CA GLN A 128 -13.69 24.28 4.61
C GLN A 128 -13.71 24.71 6.09
N ASN A 129 -14.10 25.95 6.38
CA ASN A 129 -14.29 26.40 7.76
C ASN A 129 -15.65 26.01 8.35
N ASN A 130 -16.61 25.60 7.51
CA ASN A 130 -17.95 25.16 7.88
C ASN A 130 -17.87 23.91 8.78
N SER A 131 -18.67 23.88 9.85
CA SER A 131 -18.69 22.75 10.78
C SER A 131 -19.17 21.45 10.15
N VAL A 132 -20.13 21.52 9.21
CA VAL A 132 -20.64 20.36 8.49
C VAL A 132 -19.56 19.76 7.60
N TRP A 133 -18.84 20.61 6.84
CA TRP A 133 -17.69 20.20 6.04
C TRP A 133 -16.67 19.44 6.90
N LYS A 134 -16.28 20.01 8.04
CA LYS A 134 -15.29 19.41 8.95
C LYS A 134 -15.74 18.07 9.49
N ILE A 135 -17.02 17.91 9.85
CA ILE A 135 -17.55 16.64 10.34
C ILE A 135 -17.54 15.58 9.24
N LEU A 136 -17.99 15.93 8.02
CA LEU A 136 -18.00 15.03 6.88
C LEU A 136 -16.58 14.59 6.53
N PHE A 137 -15.65 15.54 6.40
CA PHE A 137 -14.26 15.26 6.09
C PHE A 137 -13.58 14.39 7.14
N GLU A 138 -13.76 14.67 8.43
CA GLU A 138 -13.14 13.87 9.50
C GLU A 138 -13.71 12.44 9.58
N ASN A 139 -14.98 12.24 9.24
CA ASN A 139 -15.55 10.89 9.14
C ASN A 139 -14.99 10.15 7.93
N PHE A 140 -15.05 10.77 6.75
CA PHE A 140 -14.49 10.23 5.52
C PHE A 140 -13.02 9.85 5.70
N LYS A 141 -12.21 10.78 6.22
CA LYS A 141 -10.77 10.56 6.45
C LYS A 141 -10.51 9.36 7.35
N LYS A 142 -11.28 9.16 8.42
CA LYS A 142 -11.11 8.00 9.32
C LYS A 142 -11.36 6.68 8.60
N GLU A 143 -12.38 6.63 7.77
CA GLU A 143 -12.73 5.45 6.99
C GLU A 143 -11.70 5.21 5.88
N TYR A 144 -11.36 6.26 5.13
CA TYR A 144 -10.37 6.22 4.07
C TYR A 144 -9.01 5.70 4.56
N LEU A 145 -8.54 6.17 5.71
CA LEU A 145 -7.26 5.73 6.31
C LEU A 145 -7.27 4.25 6.71
N LEU A 146 -8.43 3.62 6.91
CA LEU A 146 -8.52 2.20 7.26
C LEU A 146 -8.61 1.28 6.03
N GLN A 147 -8.80 1.82 4.83
CA GLN A 147 -8.89 1.03 3.62
C GLN A 147 -7.56 0.33 3.34
N ILE A 148 -7.65 -0.99 3.10
CA ILE A 148 -6.55 -1.82 2.60
C ILE A 148 -6.42 -1.56 1.11
N THR A 149 -5.21 -1.30 0.64
CA THR A 149 -4.95 -0.99 -0.77
C THR A 149 -4.57 -2.21 -1.58
N TYR A 150 -3.86 -3.16 -0.97
CA TYR A 150 -3.44 -4.41 -1.59
C TYR A 150 -3.54 -5.56 -0.60
N ASP A 151 -3.94 -6.72 -1.11
CA ASP A 151 -3.97 -7.97 -0.34
C ASP A 151 -2.74 -8.81 -0.66
N PHE A 152 -1.84 -8.92 0.30
CA PHE A 152 -0.57 -9.64 0.15
C PHE A 152 -0.63 -11.08 0.69
N ILE A 153 -1.74 -11.47 1.34
CA ILE A 153 -1.91 -12.80 1.91
C ILE A 153 -2.76 -13.61 0.92
N ASN A 154 -2.21 -14.71 0.39
CA ASN A 154 -3.07 -15.71 -0.23
C ASN A 154 -3.88 -16.41 0.88
N GLU A 155 -5.17 -16.64 0.66
CA GLU A 155 -6.05 -17.32 1.63
C GLU A 155 -5.48 -18.67 2.13
N ASP A 156 -4.66 -19.32 1.32
CA ASP A 156 -3.98 -20.58 1.63
C ASP A 156 -2.85 -20.47 2.68
N ASP A 157 -2.27 -19.28 2.89
CA ASP A 157 -1.19 -19.06 3.87
C ASP A 157 -1.72 -18.81 5.30
N LEU A 158 -3.04 -18.70 5.50
CA LEU A 158 -3.68 -18.52 6.82
C LEU A 158 -3.96 -19.85 7.55
N ILE A 159 -3.66 -20.99 6.91
CA ILE A 159 -3.87 -22.34 7.46
C ILE A 159 -2.52 -23.04 7.60
N THR A 160 -1.75 -22.70 8.64
CA THR A 160 -0.73 -23.62 9.21
C THR A 160 -0.69 -23.53 10.73
#